data_AF-A0A661Z8R6-F1
#
_entry.id   AF-A0A661Z8R6-F1
#
_cell.length_a   1.000
_cell.length_b   1.000
_cell.length_c   1.000
_cell.angle_alpha   90.00
_cell.angle_beta   90.00
_cell.angle_gamma   90.00
#
_symmetry.space_group_name_H-M   'P 1'
#
loop_
_entity.id
_entity.type
_entity.pdbx_description
1 polymer ?
#
loop_
_entity_poly.entity_id
_entity_poly.type
_entity_poly.pdbx_seq_one_letter_code
_entity_poly.pdbx_strand_id
1 'polypeptide(L)'
;MKLKNIITIIVLLFTFSAFSQNTKIIDKRAYNYYTQKDINEMPLYKIMQINYDFNDSYIIPKEMKRKINHKKVDVFKLSVYRKKHENYKIDLGTIDEKTTGKYIILKSQQEVAEIHKKIQNKYQQK
;
A
#
# COMPACT_ATOMS: atom_id res chain seq x y z
N MET A 1 44.03 -12.27 -23.19
CA MET A 1 42.59 -12.63 -23.11
C MET A 1 41.91 -12.13 -24.38
N LYS A 2 41.38 -13.03 -25.23
CA LYS A 2 40.86 -12.64 -26.56
C LYS A 2 39.64 -11.72 -26.38
N LEU A 3 39.53 -10.66 -27.19
CA LEU A 3 38.43 -9.67 -27.16
C LEU A 3 37.03 -10.32 -27.10
N LYS A 4 36.89 -11.49 -27.73
CA LYS A 4 35.68 -12.33 -27.68
C LYS A 4 35.25 -12.68 -26.25
N ASN A 5 36.18 -12.99 -25.35
CA ASN A 5 35.87 -13.37 -23.96
C ASN A 5 35.35 -12.20 -23.13
N ILE A 6 35.82 -10.97 -23.42
CA ILE A 6 35.36 -9.76 -22.73
C ILE A 6 33.90 -9.47 -23.12
N ILE A 7 33.57 -9.61 -24.42
CA ILE A 7 32.21 -9.42 -24.92
C ILE A 7 31.26 -10.45 -24.30
N THR A 8 31.67 -11.72 -24.19
CA THR A 8 30.84 -12.76 -23.57
C THR A 8 30.54 -12.47 -22.10
N ILE A 9 31.52 -11.98 -21.34
CA ILE A 9 31.35 -11.63 -19.91
C ILE A 9 30.40 -10.44 -19.75
N ILE A 10 30.52 -9.41 -20.60
CA ILE A 10 29.64 -8.24 -20.56
C ILE A 10 28.19 -8.64 -20.90
N VAL A 11 27.99 -9.47 -21.92
CA VAL A 11 26.65 -9.96 -22.29
C VAL A 11 26.03 -10.81 -21.18
N LEU A 12 26.83 -11.63 -20.48
CA LEU A 12 26.36 -12.43 -19.34
C LEU A 12 25.96 -11.57 -18.13
N LEU A 13 26.66 -10.45 -17.90
CA LEU A 13 26.33 -9.52 -16.82
C LEU A 13 25.03 -8.74 -17.08
N PHE A 14 24.75 -8.40 -18.35
CA PHE A 14 23.50 -7.73 -18.69
C PHE A 14 22.27 -8.64 -18.57
N THR A 15 22.38 -9.93 -18.88
CA THR A 15 21.22 -10.85 -18.77
C THR A 15 20.80 -11.14 -17.33
N PHE A 16 21.73 -11.14 -16.36
CA PHE A 16 21.39 -11.32 -14.94
C PHE A 16 20.65 -10.11 -14.32
N SER A 17 20.89 -8.89 -14.83
CA SER A 17 20.23 -7.68 -14.32
C SER A 17 18.74 -7.56 -14.67
N ALA A 18 18.27 -8.30 -15.69
CA ALA A 18 16.88 -8.29 -16.11
C ALA A 18 15.95 -9.12 -15.19
N PHE A 19 16.49 -10.05 -14.39
CA PHE A 19 15.69 -10.98 -13.59
C PHE A 19 15.15 -10.39 -12.27
N SER A 20 15.46 -9.13 -11.94
CA SER A 20 15.04 -8.48 -10.69
C SER A 20 13.90 -7.47 -10.84
N GLN A 21 13.30 -7.32 -12.02
CA GLN A 21 12.33 -6.24 -12.29
C GLN A 21 10.86 -6.55 -11.94
N ASN A 22 10.58 -7.64 -11.21
CA ASN A 22 9.23 -7.98 -10.77
C ASN A 22 9.01 -7.77 -9.27
N THR A 23 9.65 -6.76 -8.67
CA THR A 23 9.27 -6.30 -7.34
C THR A 23 7.89 -5.65 -7.43
N LYS A 24 6.85 -6.39 -7.07
CA LYS A 24 5.52 -5.85 -6.82
C LYS A 24 5.65 -4.67 -5.85
N ILE A 25 5.26 -3.48 -6.28
CA ILE A 25 5.33 -2.26 -5.46
C ILE A 25 4.16 -2.30 -4.48
N ILE A 26 4.38 -2.89 -3.30
CA ILE A 26 3.45 -2.85 -2.18
C ILE A 26 3.84 -1.74 -1.21
N ASP A 27 2.85 -1.11 -0.56
CA ASP A 27 3.08 -0.13 0.49
C ASP A 27 3.93 -0.75 1.60
N LYS A 28 4.98 -0.05 2.02
CA LYS A 28 5.94 -0.55 3.01
C LYS A 28 5.29 -0.92 4.35
N ARG A 29 4.14 -0.33 4.68
CA ARG A 29 3.39 -0.65 5.90
C ARG A 29 2.79 -2.06 5.86
N ALA A 30 2.56 -2.63 4.69
CA ALA A 30 2.02 -3.98 4.54
C ALA A 30 2.94 -5.05 5.14
N TYR A 31 4.25 -4.80 5.18
CA TYR A 31 5.24 -5.71 5.78
C TYR A 31 5.06 -5.91 7.30
N ASN A 32 4.25 -5.08 7.96
CA ASN A 32 3.88 -5.30 9.35
C ASN A 32 2.79 -6.39 9.52
N TYR A 33 2.16 -6.83 8.42
CA TYR A 33 1.00 -7.74 8.43
C TYR A 33 1.19 -8.96 7.53
N TYR A 34 2.07 -8.87 6.54
CA TYR A 34 2.32 -9.91 5.56
C TYR A 34 3.80 -10.24 5.50
N THR A 35 4.13 -11.52 5.39
CA THR A 35 5.52 -11.94 5.14
C THR A 35 5.92 -11.63 3.71
N GLN A 36 7.23 -11.62 3.44
CA GLN A 36 7.73 -11.46 2.07
C GLN A 36 7.20 -12.55 1.12
N LYS A 37 7.04 -13.78 1.62
CA LYS A 37 6.46 -14.89 0.85
C LYS A 37 5.01 -14.58 0.45
N ASP A 38 4.19 -14.14 1.41
CA ASP A 38 2.79 -13.77 1.15
C ASP A 38 2.69 -12.69 0.08
N ILE A 39 3.53 -11.66 0.17
CA ILE A 39 3.56 -10.54 -0.79
C ILE A 39 3.96 -11.01 -2.19
N ASN A 40 4.93 -11.91 -2.27
CA ASN A 40 5.40 -12.46 -3.55
C ASN A 40 4.32 -13.31 -4.23
N GLU A 41 3.57 -14.08 -3.45
CA GLU A 41 2.47 -14.94 -3.94
C GLU A 41 1.16 -14.16 -4.15
N MET A 42 1.05 -12.95 -3.59
CA MET A 42 -0.17 -12.15 -3.65
C MET A 42 -0.51 -11.72 -5.09
N PRO A 43 -1.75 -11.92 -5.57
CA PRO A 43 -2.13 -11.46 -6.90
C PRO A 43 -2.12 -9.91 -6.94
N LEU A 44 -1.83 -9.36 -8.12
CA LEU A 44 -1.62 -7.91 -8.29
C LEU A 44 -2.81 -7.08 -7.81
N TYR A 45 -4.05 -7.53 -8.05
CA TYR A 45 -5.22 -6.79 -7.60
C TYR A 45 -5.27 -6.62 -6.07
N LYS A 46 -4.85 -7.62 -5.29
CA LYS A 46 -4.80 -7.50 -3.82
C LYS A 46 -3.72 -6.51 -3.38
N ILE A 47 -2.58 -6.49 -4.06
CA ILE A 47 -1.50 -5.53 -3.78
C ILE A 47 -2.01 -4.10 -4.01
N MET A 48 -2.75 -3.89 -5.10
CA MET A 48 -3.34 -2.59 -5.40
C MET A 48 -4.43 -2.21 -4.38
N GLN A 49 -5.23 -3.16 -3.89
CA GLN A 49 -6.22 -2.92 -2.82
C GLN A 49 -5.52 -2.49 -1.52
N ILE A 50 -4.46 -3.18 -1.11
CA ILE A 50 -3.67 -2.83 0.08
C ILE A 50 -3.05 -1.43 -0.06
N ASN A 51 -2.49 -1.11 -1.23
CA ASN A 51 -1.93 0.20 -1.50
C ASN A 51 -3.00 1.30 -1.39
N TYR A 52 -4.20 1.05 -1.94
CA TYR A 52 -5.34 1.95 -1.80
C TYR A 52 -5.73 2.13 -0.33
N ASP A 53 -5.80 1.04 0.44
CA ASP A 53 -6.17 1.09 1.85
C ASP A 53 -5.22 2.02 2.61
N PHE A 54 -3.92 1.89 2.40
CA PHE A 54 -2.94 2.69 3.12
C PHE A 54 -2.84 4.16 2.71
N ASN A 55 -3.24 4.51 1.48
CA ASN A 55 -3.01 5.84 0.91
C ASN A 55 -4.28 6.66 0.69
N ASP A 56 -5.39 6.02 0.33
CA ASP A 56 -6.56 6.70 -0.23
C ASP A 56 -7.88 6.36 0.45
N SER A 57 -7.90 5.39 1.37
CA SER A 57 -9.13 4.96 2.07
C SER A 57 -9.58 5.88 3.21
N TYR A 58 -8.97 7.05 3.33
CA TYR A 58 -9.32 8.09 4.31
C TYR A 58 -8.98 9.47 3.74
N ILE A 59 -9.56 10.50 4.37
CA ILE A 59 -9.37 11.90 3.99
C ILE A 59 -8.66 12.62 5.13
N ILE A 60 -7.56 13.29 4.79
CA ILE A 60 -6.90 14.24 5.69
C ILE A 60 -7.44 15.64 5.39
N PRO A 61 -8.13 16.29 6.34
CA PRO A 61 -8.60 17.67 6.18
C PRO A 61 -7.45 18.64 5.82
N LYS A 62 -7.75 19.70 5.08
CA LYS A 62 -6.73 20.64 4.57
C LYS A 62 -5.90 21.24 5.72
N GLU A 63 -6.57 21.59 6.80
CA GLU A 63 -6.00 22.14 8.04
C GLU A 63 -5.06 21.16 8.76
N MET A 64 -5.18 19.85 8.50
CA MET A 64 -4.37 18.80 9.10
C MET A 64 -3.27 18.24 8.18
N LYS A 65 -3.26 18.58 6.89
CA LYS A 65 -2.31 18.02 5.89
C LYS A 65 -0.84 18.18 6.27
N ARG A 66 -0.46 19.28 6.94
CA ARG A 66 0.92 19.52 7.41
C ARG A 66 1.18 18.99 8.83
N LYS A 67 0.12 18.62 9.56
CA LYS A 67 0.18 18.19 10.97
C LYS A 67 0.18 16.67 11.11
N ILE A 68 -0.43 15.96 10.16
CA ILE A 68 -0.55 14.50 10.14
C ILE A 68 0.49 13.92 9.18
N ASN A 69 1.30 12.99 9.68
CA ASN A 69 2.12 12.15 8.83
C ASN A 69 1.29 10.96 8.36
N HIS A 70 0.76 11.02 7.12
CA HIS A 70 -0.10 9.99 6.55
C HIS A 70 0.58 8.61 6.53
N LYS A 71 1.92 8.55 6.47
CA LYS A 71 2.68 7.28 6.49
C LYS A 71 2.66 6.57 7.84
N LYS A 72 2.17 7.24 8.89
CA LYS A 72 1.98 6.64 10.22
C LYS A 72 0.55 6.18 10.48
N VAL A 73 -0.39 6.51 9.59
CA VAL A 73 -1.78 6.05 9.71
C VAL A 73 -1.81 4.56 9.38
N ASP A 74 -2.21 3.78 10.37
CA ASP A 74 -2.38 2.34 10.29
C ASP A 74 -3.85 2.00 10.04
N VAL A 75 -4.17 1.78 8.77
CA VAL A 75 -5.54 1.58 8.32
C VAL A 75 -6.09 0.21 8.69
N PHE A 76 -5.25 -0.81 8.89
CA PHE A 76 -5.73 -2.15 9.24
C PHE A 76 -6.34 -2.18 10.64
N LYS A 77 -5.73 -1.48 11.61
CA LYS A 77 -6.34 -1.29 12.94
C LYS A 77 -7.69 -0.58 12.88
N LEU A 78 -7.89 0.26 11.87
CA LEU A 78 -9.07 1.08 11.69
C LEU A 78 -10.18 0.40 10.87
N SER A 79 -9.89 -0.78 10.31
CA SER A 79 -10.86 -1.54 9.51
C SER A 79 -12.10 -1.96 10.32
N VAL A 80 -11.94 -2.30 11.60
CA VAL A 80 -13.05 -2.69 12.49
C VAL A 80 -13.98 -1.50 12.74
N TYR A 81 -13.44 -0.29 12.91
CA TYR A 81 -14.22 0.93 13.10
C TYR A 81 -15.06 1.28 11.87
N ARG A 82 -14.53 1.09 10.64
CA ARG A 82 -15.28 1.32 9.40
C ARG A 82 -16.52 0.44 9.26
N LYS A 83 -16.50 -0.77 9.80
CA LYS A 83 -17.64 -1.70 9.70
C LYS A 83 -18.86 -1.22 10.49
N LYS A 84 -18.65 -0.37 11.50
CA LYS A 84 -19.70 0.07 12.42
C LYS A 84 -20.19 1.50 12.15
N HIS A 85 -19.41 2.30 11.42
CA HIS A 85 -19.67 3.72 11.24
C HIS A 85 -19.37 4.17 9.80
N GLU A 86 -20.30 4.90 9.20
CA GLU A 86 -20.12 5.53 7.89
C GLU A 86 -19.42 6.88 8.04
N ASN A 87 -18.40 7.14 7.22
CA ASN A 87 -17.74 8.44 7.08
C ASN A 87 -17.43 9.19 8.37
N TYR A 88 -16.79 8.48 9.31
CA TYR A 88 -16.60 8.96 10.66
C TYR A 88 -15.24 9.64 10.87
N LYS A 89 -15.25 10.68 11.72
CA LYS A 89 -14.07 11.40 12.17
C LYS A 89 -13.37 10.59 13.26
N ILE A 90 -12.15 10.14 12.99
CA ILE A 90 -11.36 9.43 13.99
C ILE A 90 -10.21 10.30 14.47
N ASP A 91 -10.20 10.55 15.77
CA ASP A 91 -9.06 11.16 16.45
C ASP A 91 -7.86 10.20 16.37
N LEU A 92 -6.70 10.70 15.96
CA LEU A 92 -5.47 9.94 15.96
C LEU A 92 -4.92 9.77 17.38
N GLY A 93 -5.33 10.62 18.33
CA GLY A 93 -5.00 10.52 19.74
C GLY A 93 -5.50 9.24 20.42
N THR A 94 -6.57 8.62 19.91
CA THR A 94 -7.03 7.29 20.38
C THR A 94 -6.21 6.13 19.80
N ILE A 95 -5.36 6.40 18.81
CA ILE A 95 -4.52 5.40 18.12
C ILE A 95 -3.03 5.58 18.51
N ASP A 96 -2.60 6.82 18.77
CA ASP A 96 -1.25 7.22 19.15
C ASP A 96 -1.32 8.35 20.19
N GLU A 97 -0.91 8.03 21.43
CA GLU A 97 -1.00 8.89 22.63
C GLU A 97 -0.33 10.26 22.46
N LYS A 98 0.56 10.42 21.47
CA LYS A 98 1.29 11.67 21.19
C LYS A 98 0.56 12.63 20.24
N THR A 99 -0.59 12.24 19.69
CA THR A 99 -1.31 13.01 18.66
C THR A 99 -2.67 13.54 19.09
N THR A 100 -2.69 14.38 20.13
CA THR A 100 -3.91 15.03 20.61
C THR A 100 -4.52 15.97 19.56
N GLY A 101 -5.83 15.85 19.31
CA GLY A 101 -6.62 16.79 18.49
C GLY A 101 -6.40 16.68 16.97
N LYS A 102 -5.60 15.71 16.50
CA LYS A 102 -5.43 15.43 15.06
C LYS A 102 -6.43 14.37 14.65
N TYR A 103 -7.04 14.50 13.49
CA TYR A 103 -8.01 13.52 13.03
C TYR A 103 -7.96 13.27 11.53
N ILE A 104 -8.50 12.13 11.13
CA ILE A 104 -8.80 11.78 9.75
C ILE A 104 -10.29 11.46 9.62
N ILE A 105 -10.81 11.52 8.39
CA ILE A 105 -12.14 11.04 8.08
C ILE A 105 -11.98 9.71 7.36
N LEU A 106 -12.44 8.61 7.95
CA LEU A 106 -12.40 7.32 7.27
C LEU A 106 -13.49 7.27 6.21
N LYS A 107 -13.17 6.79 5.00
CA LYS A 107 -14.20 6.46 4.03
C LYS A 107 -15.07 5.31 4.55
N SER A 108 -16.35 5.31 4.19
CA SER A 108 -17.27 4.24 4.55
C SER A 108 -16.81 2.88 3.99
N GLN A 109 -17.30 1.79 4.59
CA GLN A 109 -17.04 0.44 4.07
C GLN A 109 -17.53 0.28 2.63
N GLN A 110 -18.65 0.90 2.27
CA GLN A 110 -19.21 0.83 0.92
C GLN A 110 -18.30 1.50 -0.11
N GLU A 111 -17.83 2.72 0.16
CA GLU A 111 -16.89 3.43 -0.72
C GLU A 111 -15.59 2.64 -0.93
N VAL A 112 -15.05 2.06 0.14
CA VAL A 112 -13.84 1.22 0.03
C VAL A 112 -14.12 -0.03 -0.80
N ALA A 113 -15.25 -0.70 -0.57
CA ALA A 113 -15.64 -1.90 -1.30
C ALA A 113 -15.85 -1.65 -2.80
N GLU A 114 -16.45 -0.51 -3.17
CA GLU A 114 -16.60 -0.12 -4.57
C GLU A 114 -15.26 0.07 -5.26
N ILE A 115 -14.31 0.74 -4.60
CA ILE A 115 -12.97 0.91 -5.15
C ILE A 115 -12.23 -0.42 -5.23
N HIS A 116 -12.34 -1.27 -4.21
CA HIS A 116 -11.77 -2.62 -4.23
C HIS A 116 -12.28 -3.44 -5.40
N LYS A 117 -13.59 -3.37 -5.70
CA LYS A 117 -14.21 -4.03 -6.86
C LYS A 117 -13.67 -3.46 -8.18
N LYS A 118 -13.54 -2.13 -8.30
CA LYS A 118 -12.94 -1.49 -9.48
C LYS A 118 -11.49 -1.93 -9.69
N ILE A 119 -10.69 -1.98 -8.63
CA ILE A 119 -9.31 -2.48 -8.66
C ILE A 119 -9.29 -3.95 -9.09
N GLN A 120 -10.13 -4.79 -8.48
CA GLN A 120 -10.22 -6.21 -8.79
C GLN A 120 -10.52 -6.43 -10.28
N ASN A 121 -11.57 -5.80 -10.80
CA ASN A 121 -11.93 -5.92 -12.22
C ASN A 121 -10.80 -5.47 -13.15
N LYS A 122 -10.07 -4.40 -12.81
CA LYS A 122 -8.99 -3.85 -13.63
C LYS A 122 -7.74 -4.75 -13.69
N TYR A 123 -7.43 -5.44 -12.60
CA TYR A 123 -6.16 -6.19 -12.45
C TYR A 123 -6.33 -7.71 -12.38
N GLN A 124 -7.57 -8.22 -12.41
CA GLN A 124 -7.86 -9.66 -12.51
C GLN A 124 -8.05 -10.12 -13.97
N GLN A 125 -8.28 -9.21 -14.91
CA GLN A 125 -8.45 -9.50 -16.35
C GLN A 125 -7.13 -9.46 -17.16
N LYS A 126 -5.98 -9.37 -16.49
CA LYS A 126 -4.64 -9.41 -17.09
C LYS A 126 -3.86 -10.57 -16.52
#